data_AF-A0AAV1AU47-F1
#
_entry.id   AF-A0AAV1AU47-F1
#
_cell.length_a   1.000
_cell.length_b   1.000
_cell.length_c   1.000
_cell.angle_alpha   90.00
_cell.angle_beta   90.00
_cell.angle_gamma   90.00
#
_symmetry.space_group_name_H-M   'P 1'
#
loop_
_entity.id
_entity.type
_entity.pdbx_description
1 polymer ?
#
loop_
_entity_poly.entity_id
_entity_poly.type
_entity_poly.pdbx_seq_one_letter_code
_entity_poly.pdbx_strand_id
1 'polypeptide(L)'
;MLYFLISLVSFLMILSKSFTNKPLSSNGTKLVSNVFCGKLFSFLASRIKTRTSFQAFSFIQLSLFIQSPNKSLVLSKFEENQRKVSLLDLHDLPLDCILGKLSPSELCNVAKVCKSLRKSCRSDYLWEKHMKMRWGKVFGDAAYREWKCYVASRNIEKRLNQHKNQKNILHDFLHLFWIKSKAEKDMKLKLDDSIASLYLSLENGNFWFPAQVYNRENGHAGFMLSCYDAQLCYDSRTNTFQARYSPHGRWTIEENIKWERLRVPPIDSCSHVLHISDCLNDLKPGDHVEIQWRRNKEFPYGWWYSVIGHLETCEGEGNHCQCDNKDIVILEFRQYTAGSRWRKTMINRKNHREEGNEIEGFYGGIRKLHSKEEITKWKKLWPTKNVE
;
A
#
# COMPACT_ATOMS: atom_id res chain seq x y z
N MET A 1 -31.17 0.45 -22.50
CA MET A 1 -30.21 1.54 -22.82
C MET A 1 -30.89 2.79 -23.39
N LEU A 2 -31.73 2.69 -24.43
CA LEU A 2 -32.44 3.88 -24.96
C LEU A 2 -33.24 4.66 -23.89
N TYR A 3 -33.99 3.95 -23.03
CA TYR A 3 -34.76 4.56 -21.93
C TYR A 3 -33.91 5.36 -20.92
N PHE A 4 -32.66 4.96 -20.68
CA PHE A 4 -31.74 5.70 -19.81
C PHE A 4 -31.26 7.00 -20.46
N LEU A 5 -31.01 6.99 -21.77
CA LEU A 5 -30.69 8.19 -22.55
C LEU A 5 -31.86 9.19 -22.58
N ILE A 6 -33.09 8.70 -22.77
CA ILE A 6 -34.30 9.53 -22.74
C ILE A 6 -34.49 10.17 -21.35
N SER A 7 -34.36 9.38 -20.28
CA SER A 7 -34.43 9.88 -18.90
C SER A 7 -33.37 10.95 -18.60
N LEU A 8 -32.12 10.75 -19.04
CA LEU A 8 -31.03 11.72 -18.83
C LEU A 8 -31.28 13.05 -19.57
N VAL A 9 -31.79 12.99 -20.81
CA VAL A 9 -32.13 14.19 -21.60
C VAL A 9 -33.31 14.94 -20.96
N SER A 10 -34.34 14.23 -20.47
CA SER A 10 -35.44 14.85 -19.72
C SER A 10 -34.93 15.58 -18.46
N PHE A 11 -34.01 14.97 -17.71
CA PHE A 11 -33.45 15.57 -16.49
C PHE A 11 -32.63 16.84 -16.78
N LEU A 12 -31.80 16.83 -17.83
CA LEU A 12 -31.02 18.00 -18.26
C LEU A 12 -31.91 19.15 -18.78
N MET A 13 -33.03 18.84 -19.44
CA MET A 13 -34.01 19.83 -19.90
C MET A 13 -34.86 20.45 -18.78
N ILE A 14 -34.94 19.79 -17.61
CA ILE A 14 -35.57 20.35 -16.41
C ILE A 14 -34.57 21.29 -15.71
N LEU A 15 -33.31 20.87 -15.51
CA LEU A 15 -32.27 21.73 -14.91
C LEU A 15 -32.06 23.03 -15.70
N SER A 16 -32.05 22.99 -17.03
CA SER A 16 -31.84 24.19 -17.85
C SER A 16 -32.96 25.22 -17.72
N LYS A 17 -34.21 24.79 -17.49
CA LYS A 17 -35.34 25.69 -17.24
C LYS A 17 -35.33 26.32 -15.84
N SER A 18 -34.71 25.67 -14.85
CA SER A 18 -34.57 26.23 -13.49
C SER A 18 -33.63 27.42 -13.41
N PHE A 19 -32.70 27.60 -14.36
CA PHE A 19 -31.77 28.73 -14.39
C PHE A 19 -32.30 29.97 -15.12
N THR A 20 -33.50 29.91 -15.69
CA THR A 20 -34.10 31.03 -16.44
C THR A 20 -35.46 31.42 -15.86
N ASN A 21 -35.47 32.11 -14.71
CA ASN A 21 -36.51 33.13 -14.42
C ASN A 21 -36.23 34.04 -13.21
N LYS A 22 -36.39 35.35 -13.46
CA LYS A 22 -36.61 36.49 -12.54
C LYS A 22 -35.40 37.22 -11.88
N PRO A 23 -35.53 38.55 -11.61
CA PRO A 23 -34.45 39.48 -11.95
C PRO A 23 -34.06 40.58 -10.91
N LEU A 24 -32.90 41.19 -11.17
CA LEU A 24 -32.48 42.60 -10.96
C LEU A 24 -32.61 43.31 -9.58
N SER A 25 -31.46 43.72 -9.01
CA SER A 25 -31.14 45.02 -8.35
C SER A 25 -29.87 44.85 -7.47
N SER A 26 -28.85 45.70 -7.42
CA SER A 26 -28.42 46.85 -8.25
C SER A 26 -26.87 47.00 -8.18
N ASN A 27 -26.32 47.99 -8.90
CA ASN A 27 -24.94 48.51 -8.79
C ASN A 27 -23.74 47.60 -9.14
N GLY A 28 -23.46 47.55 -10.45
CA GLY A 28 -22.31 48.32 -10.94
C GLY A 28 -20.89 47.73 -10.85
N THR A 29 -20.60 46.66 -11.60
CA THR A 29 -19.46 46.63 -12.56
C THR A 29 -19.53 45.40 -13.48
N LYS A 30 -19.72 45.63 -14.78
CA LYS A 30 -19.37 44.69 -15.88
C LYS A 30 -17.88 44.92 -16.20
N LEU A 31 -17.07 44.03 -16.80
CA LEU A 31 -17.19 42.82 -17.64
C LEU A 31 -15.84 42.06 -17.40
N VAL A 32 -15.62 40.75 -17.52
CA VAL A 32 -15.55 39.90 -18.74
C VAL A 32 -15.36 38.44 -18.30
N SER A 33 -16.25 37.52 -18.69
CA SER A 33 -15.99 36.07 -18.62
C SER A 33 -16.76 35.28 -19.69
N ASN A 34 -16.51 35.56 -20.97
CA ASN A 34 -17.10 34.77 -22.07
C ASN A 34 -16.16 34.50 -23.27
N VAL A 35 -14.84 34.66 -23.10
CA VAL A 35 -13.84 34.46 -24.17
C VAL A 35 -13.09 33.11 -24.05
N PHE A 36 -13.19 32.41 -22.91
CA PHE A 36 -12.31 31.25 -22.64
C PHE A 36 -12.74 29.93 -23.31
N CYS A 37 -14.04 29.67 -23.48
CA CYS A 37 -14.51 28.42 -24.12
C CYS A 37 -14.26 28.34 -25.63
N GLY A 38 -14.13 29.48 -26.33
CA GLY A 38 -13.87 29.50 -27.79
C GLY A 38 -12.43 29.14 -28.19
N LYS A 39 -11.46 29.26 -27.27
CA LYS A 39 -10.03 29.04 -27.55
C LYS A 39 -9.53 27.63 -27.23
N LEU A 40 -10.23 26.87 -26.38
CA LEU A 40 -9.85 25.48 -26.05
C LEU A 40 -10.20 24.49 -27.16
N PHE A 41 -11.36 24.64 -27.82
CA PHE A 41 -11.76 23.75 -28.91
C PHE A 41 -11.00 24.00 -30.23
N SER A 42 -10.60 25.24 -30.50
CA SER A 42 -9.79 25.57 -31.68
C SER A 42 -8.32 25.11 -31.56
N PHE A 43 -7.81 24.92 -30.34
CA PHE A 43 -6.44 24.40 -30.11
C PHE A 43 -6.33 22.88 -30.26
N LEU A 44 -7.42 22.13 -30.08
CA LEU A 44 -7.46 20.67 -30.25
C LEU A 44 -7.73 20.26 -31.71
N ALA A 45 -8.38 21.12 -32.51
CA ALA A 45 -8.68 20.86 -33.91
C ALA A 45 -7.47 21.05 -34.87
N SER A 46 -6.40 21.73 -34.44
CA SER A 46 -5.27 22.11 -35.31
C SER A 46 -4.10 21.11 -35.35
N ARG A 47 -4.11 20.04 -34.54
CA ARG A 47 -3.05 19.01 -34.53
C ARG A 47 -3.31 17.77 -35.41
N ILE A 48 -4.37 17.77 -36.21
CA ILE A 48 -4.69 16.66 -37.14
C ILE A 48 -4.81 17.20 -38.58
N LYS A 49 -3.68 17.63 -39.17
CA LYS A 49 -3.31 17.54 -40.60
C LYS A 49 -2.09 18.41 -40.93
N THR A 50 -0.92 17.78 -41.03
CA THR A 50 0.13 18.14 -42.01
C THR A 50 1.12 16.98 -42.19
N ARG A 51 1.03 16.32 -43.36
CA ARG A 51 2.21 15.78 -44.07
C ARG A 51 3.14 16.97 -44.42
N THR A 52 4.43 16.88 -44.68
CA THR A 52 5.42 15.79 -44.85
C THR A 52 6.79 16.39 -44.43
N SER A 53 7.96 15.73 -44.37
CA SER A 53 8.53 14.40 -44.70
C SER A 53 9.93 14.35 -44.06
N PHE A 54 10.66 13.21 -44.10
CA PHE A 54 12.08 13.15 -44.52
C PHE A 54 12.65 11.71 -44.44
N GLN A 55 13.47 11.37 -45.44
CA GLN A 55 14.48 10.30 -45.52
C GLN A 55 14.19 8.87 -45.02
N ALA A 56 14.19 7.94 -45.99
CA ALA A 56 14.40 6.52 -45.74
C ALA A 56 15.86 6.26 -45.30
N PHE A 57 16.02 5.47 -44.23
CA PHE A 57 17.27 4.77 -43.94
C PHE A 57 17.01 3.27 -44.02
N SER A 58 17.76 2.60 -44.89
CA SER A 58 17.74 1.16 -45.11
C SER A 58 18.36 0.42 -43.93
N PHE A 59 17.54 -0.27 -43.14
CA PHE A 59 18.06 -1.29 -42.24
C PHE A 59 18.05 -2.65 -42.93
N ILE A 60 19.26 -3.14 -43.18
CA ILE A 60 19.55 -4.42 -43.83
C ILE A 60 18.94 -5.55 -42.99
N GLN A 61 17.94 -6.22 -43.56
CA GLN A 61 17.31 -7.37 -42.95
C GLN A 61 18.19 -8.61 -43.20
N LEU A 62 19.19 -8.81 -42.34
CA LEU A 62 20.15 -9.91 -42.46
C LEU A 62 19.49 -11.27 -42.11
N SER A 63 18.73 -11.82 -43.06
CA SER A 63 18.18 -13.17 -43.01
C SER A 63 19.29 -14.20 -43.23
N LEU A 64 20.01 -14.55 -42.16
CA LEU A 64 20.93 -15.68 -42.17
C LEU A 64 20.15 -16.99 -42.36
N PHE A 65 20.11 -17.46 -43.61
CA PHE A 65 19.75 -18.81 -43.97
C PHE A 65 20.66 -19.81 -43.24
N ILE A 66 20.13 -20.50 -42.25
CA ILE A 66 20.78 -21.71 -41.71
C ILE A 66 20.39 -22.87 -42.63
N GLN A 67 21.24 -23.12 -43.64
CA GLN A 67 21.20 -24.38 -44.37
C GLN A 67 21.70 -25.51 -43.45
N SER A 68 20.94 -26.61 -43.39
CA SER A 68 21.41 -27.85 -42.78
C SER A 68 22.23 -28.68 -43.78
N PRO A 69 23.43 -29.15 -43.44
CA PRO A 69 24.01 -30.32 -44.05
C PRO A 69 23.55 -31.59 -43.31
N ASN A 70 23.27 -32.65 -44.07
CA ASN A 70 22.94 -33.97 -43.52
C ASN A 70 24.17 -34.69 -42.94
N LYS A 71 23.90 -35.70 -42.11
CA LYS A 71 24.88 -36.63 -41.51
C LYS A 71 25.85 -37.22 -42.54
N SER A 72 27.13 -37.40 -42.17
CA SER A 72 27.70 -38.76 -42.04
C SER A 72 29.05 -38.81 -41.34
N LEU A 73 29.41 -40.03 -40.92
CA LEU A 73 30.72 -40.58 -40.61
C LEU A 73 31.45 -40.19 -39.30
N VAL A 74 31.76 -41.24 -38.54
CA VAL A 74 32.60 -41.27 -37.34
C VAL A 74 34.05 -41.49 -37.76
N LEU A 75 34.99 -40.72 -37.19
CA LEU A 75 36.31 -41.25 -36.87
C LEU A 75 36.90 -40.55 -35.64
N SER A 76 37.39 -41.37 -34.71
CA SER A 76 37.90 -40.94 -33.40
C SER A 76 39.23 -40.20 -33.49
N LYS A 77 39.30 -39.02 -32.87
CA LYS A 77 40.53 -38.54 -32.22
C LYS A 77 40.22 -38.10 -30.80
N PHE A 78 41.12 -38.44 -29.89
CA PHE A 78 41.09 -37.98 -28.50
C PHE A 78 41.36 -36.47 -28.48
N GLU A 79 40.31 -35.68 -28.55
CA GLU A 79 40.34 -34.36 -27.94
C GLU A 79 40.01 -34.53 -26.47
N GLU A 80 40.90 -33.99 -25.62
CA GLU A 80 40.69 -33.89 -24.19
C GLU A 80 39.52 -32.94 -23.96
N ASN A 81 38.32 -33.52 -23.92
CA ASN A 81 37.09 -32.80 -23.64
C ASN A 81 37.22 -32.16 -22.25
N GLN A 82 37.67 -30.91 -22.22
CA GLN A 82 37.36 -29.97 -21.16
C GLN A 82 35.84 -29.93 -21.07
N ARG A 83 35.27 -30.80 -20.23
CA ARG A 83 33.87 -30.72 -19.83
C ARG A 83 33.73 -29.34 -19.22
N LYS A 84 33.17 -28.40 -19.99
CA LYS A 84 32.87 -27.05 -19.53
C LYS A 84 31.79 -27.19 -18.47
N VAL A 85 32.22 -27.39 -17.22
CA VAL A 85 31.34 -27.60 -16.07
C VAL A 85 30.40 -26.40 -16.00
N SER A 86 29.15 -26.65 -16.36
CA SER A 86 28.10 -25.65 -16.36
C SER A 86 27.64 -25.42 -14.93
N LEU A 87 27.14 -24.22 -14.64
CA LEU A 87 26.42 -23.96 -13.38
C LEU A 87 25.23 -24.92 -13.19
N LEU A 88 24.67 -25.43 -14.29
CA LEU A 88 23.58 -26.41 -14.31
C LEU A 88 24.03 -27.87 -14.07
N ASP A 89 25.34 -28.14 -14.07
CA ASP A 89 25.90 -29.46 -13.77
C ASP A 89 26.15 -29.64 -12.26
N LEU A 90 25.93 -28.59 -11.46
CA LEU A 90 25.91 -28.65 -10.01
C LEU A 90 24.64 -29.37 -9.52
N HIS A 91 24.77 -30.08 -8.41
CA HIS A 91 23.61 -30.56 -7.66
C HIS A 91 22.73 -29.39 -7.15
N ASP A 92 21.44 -29.67 -6.94
CA ASP A 92 20.45 -28.66 -6.55
C ASP A 92 20.86 -27.88 -5.28
N LEU A 93 21.40 -28.56 -4.26
CA LEU A 93 21.80 -27.93 -2.99
C LEU A 93 22.91 -26.86 -3.14
N PRO A 94 24.07 -27.15 -3.78
CA PRO A 94 25.04 -26.12 -4.14
C PRO A 94 24.46 -24.97 -4.97
N LEU A 95 23.61 -25.27 -5.95
CA LEU A 95 23.00 -24.26 -6.82
C LEU A 95 22.09 -23.32 -6.02
N ASP A 96 21.22 -23.87 -5.19
CA ASP A 96 20.31 -23.13 -4.30
C ASP A 96 21.07 -22.29 -3.27
N CYS A 97 22.22 -22.78 -2.77
CA CYS A 97 23.12 -22.01 -1.91
C CYS A 97 23.81 -20.83 -2.61
N ILE A 98 24.06 -20.92 -3.91
CA ILE A 98 24.55 -19.80 -4.72
C ILE A 98 23.41 -18.80 -4.95
N LEU A 99 22.23 -19.27 -5.37
CA LEU A 99 21.06 -18.43 -5.62
C LEU A 99 20.61 -17.68 -4.34
N GLY A 100 20.64 -18.33 -3.17
CA GLY A 100 20.27 -17.75 -1.87
C GLY A 100 21.22 -16.68 -1.30
N LYS A 101 22.30 -16.37 -2.03
CA LYS A 101 23.23 -15.25 -1.75
C LYS A 101 23.04 -14.05 -2.69
N LEU A 102 22.34 -14.23 -3.82
CA LEU A 102 22.09 -13.17 -4.80
C LEU A 102 21.10 -12.13 -4.27
N SER A 103 21.21 -10.90 -4.77
CA SER A 103 20.19 -9.87 -4.57
C SER A 103 18.95 -10.11 -5.44
N PRO A 104 17.79 -9.50 -5.13
CA PRO A 104 16.57 -9.62 -5.93
C PRO A 104 16.74 -9.25 -7.41
N SER A 105 17.57 -8.25 -7.73
CA SER A 105 17.86 -7.84 -9.11
C SER A 105 18.73 -8.87 -9.84
N GLU A 106 19.71 -9.46 -9.16
CA GLU A 106 20.53 -10.55 -9.69
C GLU A 106 19.71 -11.82 -9.92
N LEU A 107 18.83 -12.20 -8.98
CA LEU A 107 17.86 -13.29 -9.16
C LEU A 107 16.99 -13.05 -10.40
N CYS A 108 16.47 -11.84 -10.59
CA CYS A 108 15.72 -11.48 -11.80
C CYS A 108 16.56 -11.54 -13.10
N ASN A 109 17.87 -11.35 -13.03
CA ASN A 109 18.76 -11.46 -14.19
C ASN A 109 19.12 -12.91 -14.50
N VAL A 110 19.48 -13.72 -13.49
CA VAL A 110 19.75 -15.16 -13.64
C VAL A 110 18.50 -15.90 -14.16
N ALA A 111 17.30 -15.50 -13.74
CA ALA A 111 16.03 -16.02 -14.24
C ALA A 111 15.77 -15.77 -15.75
N LYS A 112 16.55 -14.90 -16.41
CA LYS A 112 16.45 -14.66 -17.87
C LYS A 112 17.26 -15.67 -18.67
N VAL A 113 18.33 -16.23 -18.09
CA VAL A 113 19.36 -17.04 -18.80
C VAL A 113 18.80 -18.33 -19.39
N CYS A 114 18.09 -19.14 -18.61
CA CYS A 114 17.50 -20.40 -19.10
C CYS A 114 16.22 -20.78 -18.35
N LYS A 115 15.46 -21.76 -18.86
CA LYS A 115 14.20 -22.22 -18.25
C LYS A 115 14.39 -22.86 -16.86
N SER A 116 15.51 -23.56 -16.63
CA SER A 116 15.79 -24.19 -15.33
C SER A 116 16.03 -23.12 -14.25
N LEU A 117 17.01 -22.24 -14.48
CA LEU A 117 17.30 -21.11 -13.60
C LEU A 117 16.08 -20.20 -13.39
N ARG A 118 15.24 -19.99 -14.41
CA ARG A 118 13.97 -19.25 -14.26
C ARG A 118 13.02 -19.88 -13.25
N LYS A 119 12.99 -21.22 -13.14
CA LYS A 119 12.19 -21.94 -12.15
C LYS A 119 12.82 -21.79 -10.76
N SER A 120 14.12 -22.08 -10.62
CA SER A 120 14.82 -22.02 -9.33
C SER A 120 14.83 -20.60 -8.75
N CYS A 121 15.19 -19.58 -9.52
CA CYS A 121 15.19 -18.17 -9.08
C CYS A 121 13.79 -17.60 -8.77
N ARG A 122 12.70 -18.32 -9.06
CA ARG A 122 11.33 -17.96 -8.67
C ARG A 122 10.80 -18.76 -7.49
N SER A 123 11.60 -19.66 -6.93
CA SER A 123 11.21 -20.48 -5.78
C SER A 123 11.02 -19.61 -4.53
N ASP A 124 9.89 -19.79 -3.85
CA ASP A 124 9.48 -18.91 -2.74
C ASP A 124 10.48 -18.85 -1.60
N TYR A 125 11.16 -19.96 -1.26
CA TYR A 125 12.14 -20.00 -0.16
C TYR A 125 13.30 -18.99 -0.33
N LEU A 126 13.68 -18.65 -1.57
CA LEU A 126 14.69 -17.60 -1.83
C LEU A 126 14.13 -16.22 -1.46
N TRP A 127 12.89 -15.97 -1.85
CA TRP A 127 12.22 -14.67 -1.69
C TRP A 127 11.70 -14.43 -0.28
N GLU A 128 11.36 -15.47 0.49
CA GLU A 128 11.00 -15.38 1.92
C GLU A 128 12.07 -14.63 2.72
N LYS A 129 13.34 -14.96 2.50
CA LYS A 129 14.47 -14.30 3.17
C LYS A 129 14.55 -12.81 2.83
N HIS A 130 14.44 -12.44 1.55
CA HIS A 130 14.44 -11.04 1.12
C HIS A 130 13.21 -10.27 1.62
N MET A 131 12.04 -10.91 1.58
CA MET A 131 10.77 -10.37 2.06
C MET A 131 10.82 -10.10 3.56
N LYS A 132 11.27 -11.07 4.38
CA LYS A 132 11.44 -10.89 5.83
C LYS A 132 12.46 -9.79 6.16
N MET A 133 13.59 -9.76 5.45
CA MET A 133 14.66 -8.79 5.70
C MET A 133 14.25 -7.34 5.38
N ARG A 134 13.57 -7.11 4.25
CA ARG A 134 13.22 -5.76 3.78
C ARG A 134 11.83 -5.30 4.24
N TRP A 135 10.83 -6.17 4.13
CA TRP A 135 9.43 -5.83 4.30
C TRP A 135 8.84 -6.26 5.64
N GLY A 136 9.44 -7.23 6.34
CA GLY A 136 8.90 -7.83 7.57
C GLY A 136 8.71 -6.88 8.77
N LYS A 137 9.19 -5.64 8.72
CA LYS A 137 8.92 -4.60 9.74
C LYS A 137 7.64 -3.80 9.49
N VAL A 138 7.04 -3.93 8.31
CA VAL A 138 5.92 -3.09 7.81
C VAL A 138 4.81 -3.96 7.20
N PHE A 139 5.17 -5.10 6.60
CA PHE A 139 4.25 -6.02 5.95
C PHE A 139 4.02 -7.25 6.84
N GLY A 140 2.77 -7.45 7.29
CA GLY A 140 2.36 -8.58 8.14
C GLY A 140 1.14 -9.33 7.61
N ASP A 141 0.53 -10.19 8.43
CA ASP A 141 -0.49 -11.15 7.99
C ASP A 141 -1.72 -10.51 7.34
N ALA A 142 -2.19 -9.37 7.86
CA ALA A 142 -3.26 -8.58 7.25
C ALA A 142 -2.94 -8.19 5.79
N ALA A 143 -1.69 -7.79 5.54
CA ALA A 143 -1.21 -7.42 4.20
C ALA A 143 -1.01 -8.65 3.30
N TYR A 144 -0.60 -9.80 3.85
CA TYR A 144 -0.56 -11.07 3.11
C TYR A 144 -1.95 -11.54 2.67
N ARG A 145 -2.99 -11.36 3.50
CA ARG A 145 -4.37 -11.67 3.10
C ARG A 145 -4.89 -10.70 2.04
N GLU A 146 -4.61 -9.40 2.18
CA GLU A 146 -4.95 -8.40 1.17
C GLU A 146 -4.28 -8.72 -0.18
N TRP A 147 -3.02 -9.19 -0.18
CA TRP A 147 -2.34 -9.64 -1.39
C TRP A 147 -3.06 -10.82 -2.07
N LYS A 148 -3.47 -11.84 -1.31
CA LYS A 148 -4.24 -12.98 -1.85
C LYS A 148 -5.56 -12.52 -2.46
N CYS A 149 -6.27 -11.61 -1.81
CA CYS A 149 -7.50 -10.99 -2.33
C CYS A 149 -7.25 -10.19 -3.62
N TYR A 150 -6.17 -9.41 -3.67
CA TYR A 150 -5.75 -8.64 -4.85
C TYR A 150 -5.42 -9.55 -6.03
N VAL A 151 -4.63 -10.60 -5.83
CA VAL A 151 -4.27 -11.57 -6.87
C VAL A 151 -5.51 -12.31 -7.39
N ALA A 152 -6.39 -12.77 -6.51
CA ALA A 152 -7.66 -13.39 -6.91
C ALA A 152 -8.51 -12.44 -7.77
N SER A 153 -8.69 -11.20 -7.32
CA SER A 153 -9.48 -10.17 -8.01
C SER A 153 -8.92 -9.85 -9.40
N ARG A 154 -7.60 -9.62 -9.51
CA ARG A 154 -6.92 -9.39 -10.80
C ARG A 154 -7.05 -10.56 -11.76
N ASN A 155 -7.05 -11.80 -11.27
CA ASN A 155 -7.22 -12.98 -12.10
C ASN A 155 -8.67 -13.13 -12.62
N ILE A 156 -9.67 -12.77 -11.81
CA ILE A 156 -11.07 -12.70 -12.23
C ILE A 156 -11.27 -11.60 -13.28
N GLU A 157 -10.74 -10.40 -13.05
CA GLU A 157 -10.77 -9.27 -14.00
C GLU A 157 -10.16 -9.67 -15.36
N LYS A 158 -8.96 -10.27 -15.35
CA LYS A 158 -8.31 -10.80 -16.56
C LYS A 158 -9.19 -11.82 -17.29
N ARG A 159 -9.85 -12.74 -16.58
CA ARG A 159 -10.75 -13.75 -17.18
C ARG A 159 -11.98 -13.11 -17.84
N LEU A 160 -12.61 -12.15 -17.15
CA LEU A 160 -13.78 -11.41 -17.67
C LEU A 160 -13.44 -10.63 -18.94
N ASN A 161 -12.30 -9.93 -18.96
CA ASN A 161 -11.86 -9.15 -20.13
C ASN A 161 -11.50 -10.06 -21.32
N GLN A 162 -10.98 -11.26 -21.09
CA GLN A 162 -10.76 -12.24 -22.15
C GLN A 162 -12.07 -12.74 -22.78
N HIS A 163 -13.09 -13.03 -21.97
CA HIS A 163 -14.41 -13.43 -22.51
C HIS A 163 -15.12 -12.29 -23.26
N LYS A 164 -14.97 -11.03 -22.82
CA LYS A 164 -15.47 -9.86 -23.58
C LYS A 164 -14.79 -9.75 -24.95
N ASN A 165 -13.47 -9.88 -25.00
CA ASN A 165 -12.73 -9.85 -26.27
C ASN A 165 -13.05 -11.03 -27.19
N GLN A 166 -13.53 -12.17 -26.66
CA GLN A 166 -14.04 -13.28 -27.48
C GLN A 166 -15.45 -13.04 -28.03
N LYS A 167 -16.32 -12.32 -27.32
CA LYS A 167 -17.69 -12.04 -27.79
C LYS A 167 -17.76 -11.01 -28.92
N ASN A 168 -16.69 -10.25 -29.16
CA ASN A 168 -16.60 -9.32 -30.30
C ASN A 168 -16.06 -9.98 -31.60
N ILE A 169 -15.82 -11.30 -31.62
CA ILE A 169 -15.24 -12.01 -32.79
C ILE A 169 -16.31 -12.39 -33.84
N LEU A 170 -17.59 -12.03 -33.63
CA LEU A 170 -18.69 -12.35 -34.55
C LEU A 170 -18.79 -11.46 -35.81
N HIS A 171 -17.75 -10.66 -36.12
CA HIS A 171 -17.68 -9.85 -37.35
C HIS A 171 -16.48 -10.18 -38.27
N ASP A 172 -15.54 -11.04 -37.87
CA ASP A 172 -14.38 -11.42 -38.69
C ASP A 172 -14.70 -12.59 -39.63
N PHE A 173 -15.50 -12.33 -40.66
CA PHE A 173 -15.61 -13.19 -41.87
C PHE A 173 -14.90 -12.61 -43.10
N LEU A 174 -14.19 -11.49 -42.93
CA LEU A 174 -13.35 -10.88 -43.99
C LEU A 174 -11.90 -10.81 -43.52
N HIS A 175 -10.99 -11.21 -44.42
CA HIS A 175 -9.53 -11.31 -44.28
C HIS A 175 -8.94 -12.67 -43.84
N LEU A 176 -9.18 -13.70 -44.67
CA LEU A 176 -8.03 -14.50 -45.10
C LEU A 176 -6.97 -13.58 -45.74
N PHE A 177 -5.68 -13.97 -45.67
CA PHE A 177 -4.49 -13.20 -46.07
C PHE A 177 -3.85 -12.23 -45.05
N TRP A 178 -3.61 -12.68 -43.82
CA TRP A 178 -2.41 -12.23 -43.08
C TRP A 178 -1.69 -13.43 -42.44
N ILE A 179 -0.58 -13.86 -43.07
CA ILE A 179 0.33 -14.87 -42.50
C ILE A 179 1.01 -14.24 -41.29
N LYS A 180 0.47 -14.53 -40.10
CA LYS A 180 0.96 -13.95 -38.84
C LYS A 180 2.23 -14.68 -38.39
N SER A 181 3.28 -13.91 -38.14
CA SER A 181 4.58 -14.42 -37.70
C SER A 181 4.47 -15.25 -36.41
N LYS A 182 5.23 -16.34 -36.36
CA LYS A 182 5.31 -17.26 -35.22
C LYS A 182 6.21 -16.69 -34.13
N ALA A 183 5.83 -15.54 -33.58
CA ALA A 183 6.46 -14.91 -32.42
C ALA A 183 5.49 -14.93 -31.23
N GLU A 184 5.96 -15.48 -30.11
CA GLU A 184 5.38 -15.34 -28.77
C GLU A 184 3.87 -15.60 -28.65
N LYS A 185 3.51 -16.90 -28.64
CA LYS A 185 2.49 -17.38 -27.69
C LYS A 185 3.03 -17.22 -26.26
N ASP A 186 3.15 -15.98 -25.81
CA ASP A 186 3.32 -15.71 -24.40
C ASP A 186 2.00 -16.16 -23.75
N MET A 187 2.05 -17.20 -22.93
CA MET A 187 0.85 -17.68 -22.24
C MET A 187 0.33 -16.52 -21.41
N LYS A 188 -0.99 -16.27 -21.47
CA LYS A 188 -1.68 -15.26 -20.65
C LYS A 188 -1.51 -15.60 -19.17
N LEU A 189 -0.38 -15.21 -18.58
CA LEU A 189 -0.02 -15.63 -17.24
C LEU A 189 -1.00 -15.01 -16.24
N LYS A 190 -1.65 -15.93 -15.51
CA LYS A 190 -2.30 -15.68 -14.22
C LYS A 190 -1.31 -14.83 -13.40
N LEU A 191 -1.80 -13.77 -12.74
CA LEU A 191 -0.97 -13.12 -11.71
C LEU A 191 -0.70 -14.19 -10.65
N ASP A 192 0.58 -14.47 -10.47
CA ASP A 192 1.09 -15.51 -9.59
C ASP A 192 1.00 -15.02 -8.14
N ASP A 193 0.60 -15.89 -7.22
CA ASP A 193 0.50 -15.61 -5.79
C ASP A 193 1.80 -15.83 -5.02
N SER A 194 2.86 -16.29 -5.70
CA SER A 194 4.23 -16.45 -5.19
C SER A 194 4.78 -15.20 -4.49
N ILE A 195 5.70 -15.43 -3.54
CA ILE A 195 6.39 -14.41 -2.76
C ILE A 195 7.30 -13.57 -3.66
N ALA A 196 7.85 -14.16 -4.73
CA ALA A 196 8.55 -13.43 -5.79
C ALA A 196 7.65 -12.38 -6.48
N SER A 197 6.41 -12.77 -6.82
CA SER A 197 5.40 -11.91 -7.42
C SER A 197 4.96 -10.78 -6.48
N LEU A 198 4.80 -11.09 -5.18
CA LEU A 198 4.52 -10.09 -4.14
C LEU A 198 5.66 -9.09 -3.97
N TYR A 199 6.90 -9.57 -3.76
CA TYR A 199 8.06 -8.71 -3.56
C TYR A 199 8.25 -7.74 -4.73
N LEU A 200 8.19 -8.25 -5.97
CA LEU A 200 8.29 -7.42 -7.17
C LEU A 200 7.10 -6.44 -7.32
N SER A 201 5.92 -6.80 -6.84
CA SER A 201 4.76 -5.89 -6.85
C SER A 201 4.90 -4.75 -5.84
N LEU A 202 5.57 -5.00 -4.70
CA LEU A 202 5.91 -3.99 -3.71
C LEU A 202 7.02 -3.05 -4.19
N GLU A 203 8.13 -3.58 -4.71
CA GLU A 203 9.26 -2.77 -5.24
C GLU A 203 8.83 -1.76 -6.32
N ASN A 204 7.86 -2.15 -7.14
CA ASN A 204 7.38 -1.36 -8.26
C ASN A 204 6.18 -0.45 -7.92
N GLY A 205 5.72 -0.39 -6.66
CA GLY A 205 4.56 0.41 -6.27
C GLY A 205 3.23 -0.05 -6.89
N ASN A 206 3.12 -1.32 -7.28
CA ASN A 206 1.96 -1.88 -7.97
C ASN A 206 0.88 -2.44 -7.01
N PHE A 207 1.14 -2.46 -5.71
CA PHE A 207 0.26 -3.01 -4.69
C PHE A 207 0.15 -2.06 -3.49
N TRP A 208 -1.09 -1.76 -3.11
CA TRP A 208 -1.41 -1.02 -1.89
C TRP A 208 -1.76 -2.01 -0.78
N PHE A 209 -1.20 -1.83 0.41
CA PHE A 209 -1.35 -2.80 1.50
C PHE A 209 -1.61 -2.13 2.87
N PRO A 210 -2.34 -2.76 3.80
CA PRO A 210 -2.61 -2.21 5.13
C PRO A 210 -1.36 -2.19 6.01
N ALA A 211 -1.08 -1.05 6.64
CA ALA A 211 -0.07 -0.89 7.68
C ALA A 211 -0.38 0.34 8.57
N GLN A 212 0.37 0.54 9.64
CA GLN A 212 0.22 1.70 10.53
C GLN A 212 1.32 2.73 10.33
N VAL A 213 0.92 4.01 10.39
CA VAL A 213 1.78 5.18 10.25
C VAL A 213 1.81 5.95 11.56
N TYR A 214 2.99 6.16 12.13
CA TYR A 214 3.20 7.07 13.25
C TYR A 214 3.01 8.52 12.78
N ASN A 215 2.23 9.31 13.51
CA ASN A 215 1.98 10.72 13.19
C ASN A 215 3.24 11.57 13.32
N ARG A 216 3.27 12.71 12.61
CA ARG A 216 4.41 13.66 12.67
C ARG A 216 4.31 14.53 13.92
N GLU A 217 5.46 14.89 14.50
CA GLU A 217 5.57 16.00 15.46
C GLU A 217 5.30 17.37 14.81
N ASN A 218 5.50 17.49 13.49
CA ASN A 218 5.51 18.77 12.79
C ASN A 218 4.11 19.41 12.66
N GLY A 219 3.74 20.23 13.64
CA GLY A 219 2.75 21.31 13.50
C GLY A 219 1.35 21.05 14.06
N HIS A 220 1.04 19.82 14.47
CA HIS A 220 -0.26 19.47 15.05
C HIS A 220 -0.12 18.77 16.40
N ALA A 221 -0.06 19.58 17.46
CA ALA A 221 -0.01 19.21 18.88
C ALA A 221 -0.97 18.07 19.29
N GLY A 222 -2.17 18.00 18.69
CA GLY A 222 -3.19 17.00 19.03
C GLY A 222 -2.87 15.54 18.62
N PHE A 223 -1.89 15.32 17.74
CA PHE A 223 -1.59 13.99 17.19
C PHE A 223 -0.22 13.43 17.61
N MET A 224 0.42 14.04 18.60
CA MET A 224 1.72 13.60 19.11
C MET A 224 1.64 12.23 19.77
N LEU A 225 2.68 11.41 19.61
CA LEU A 225 2.73 10.03 20.13
C LEU A 225 1.48 9.20 19.77
N SER A 226 1.00 9.36 18.54
CA SER A 226 -0.10 8.56 17.99
C SER A 226 0.26 7.91 16.66
N CYS A 227 -0.51 6.89 16.26
CA CYS A 227 -0.45 6.29 14.94
C CYS A 227 -1.84 5.95 14.39
N TYR A 228 -1.97 5.94 13.06
CA TYR A 228 -3.21 5.68 12.35
C TYR A 228 -3.07 4.53 11.35
N ASP A 229 -4.17 3.83 11.08
CA ASP A 229 -4.24 2.81 10.03
C ASP A 229 -4.30 3.45 8.65
N ALA A 230 -3.47 2.97 7.73
CA ALA A 230 -3.42 3.45 6.36
C ALA A 230 -3.19 2.31 5.37
N GLN A 231 -3.47 2.60 4.11
CA GLN A 231 -3.05 1.77 2.99
C GLN A 231 -1.80 2.40 2.39
N LEU A 232 -0.70 1.65 2.34
CA LEU A 232 0.61 2.12 1.88
C LEU A 232 0.92 1.66 0.46
N CYS A 233 1.60 2.52 -0.28
CA CYS A 233 2.28 2.19 -1.53
C CYS A 233 3.73 2.71 -1.45
N TYR A 234 4.68 1.96 -2.00
CA TYR A 234 6.11 2.28 -1.98
C TYR A 234 6.56 2.89 -3.30
N ASP A 235 7.40 3.94 -3.24
CA ASP A 235 8.12 4.48 -4.39
C ASP A 235 9.62 4.18 -4.26
N SER A 236 10.11 3.31 -5.15
CA SER A 236 11.52 2.90 -5.21
C SER A 236 12.48 4.01 -5.63
N ARG A 237 11.99 5.10 -6.25
CA ARG A 237 12.83 6.21 -6.72
C ARG A 237 13.26 7.14 -5.58
N THR A 238 12.36 7.34 -4.62
CA THR A 238 12.57 8.19 -3.43
C THR A 238 12.88 7.37 -2.17
N ASN A 239 12.69 6.05 -2.20
CA ASN A 239 12.75 5.18 -1.03
C ASN A 239 11.79 5.63 0.10
N THR A 240 10.58 6.05 -0.30
CA THR A 240 9.53 6.53 0.59
C THR A 240 8.18 5.90 0.25
N PHE A 241 7.19 6.16 1.10
CA PHE A 241 5.83 5.66 0.96
C PHE A 241 4.82 6.80 0.78
N GLN A 242 3.75 6.46 0.08
CA GLN A 242 2.48 7.18 0.10
C GLN A 242 1.50 6.42 0.99
N ALA A 243 0.85 7.10 1.93
CA ALA A 243 -0.24 6.55 2.73
C ALA A 243 -1.56 7.17 2.27
N ARG A 244 -2.50 6.34 1.82
CA ARG A 244 -3.90 6.74 1.64
C ARG A 244 -4.70 6.31 2.87
N TYR A 245 -5.43 7.24 3.47
CA TYR A 245 -6.31 7.00 4.62
C TYR A 245 -7.59 7.81 4.45
N SER A 246 -8.66 7.44 5.15
CA SER A 246 -9.98 8.04 4.98
C SER A 246 -10.62 8.31 6.34
N PRO A 247 -10.39 9.50 6.94
CA PRO A 247 -10.94 9.83 8.26
C PRO A 247 -12.46 10.00 8.27
N HIS A 248 -13.05 10.38 7.12
CA HIS A 248 -14.46 10.76 7.00
C HIS A 248 -15.06 10.39 5.62
N GLY A 249 -14.61 9.28 5.03
CA GLY A 249 -15.00 8.85 3.68
C GLY A 249 -14.29 9.57 2.52
N ARG A 250 -13.64 10.72 2.77
CA ARG A 250 -12.73 11.36 1.82
C ARG A 250 -11.31 10.81 2.00
N TRP A 251 -10.72 10.34 0.91
CA TRP A 251 -9.32 9.92 0.89
C TRP A 251 -8.38 11.13 1.02
N THR A 252 -7.50 11.06 2.01
CA THR A 252 -6.31 11.91 2.14
C THR A 252 -5.09 11.07 1.79
N ILE A 253 -4.11 11.69 1.11
CA ILE A 253 -2.82 11.07 0.77
C ILE A 253 -1.73 11.83 1.51
N GLU A 254 -0.97 11.14 2.36
CA GLU A 254 0.27 11.64 2.92
C GLU A 254 1.46 11.06 2.12
N GLU A 255 2.29 11.93 1.56
CA GLU A 255 3.48 11.53 0.79
C GLU A 255 4.77 11.63 1.61
N ASN A 256 5.84 11.02 1.08
CA ASN A 256 7.20 11.09 1.61
C ASN A 256 7.34 10.52 3.04
N ILE A 257 6.56 9.47 3.34
CA ILE A 257 6.68 8.73 4.60
C ILE A 257 7.91 7.83 4.53
N LYS A 258 8.75 7.89 5.57
CA LYS A 258 9.96 7.08 5.70
C LYS A 258 9.70 5.81 6.49
N TRP A 259 10.55 4.80 6.30
CA TRP A 259 10.49 3.49 6.96
C TRP A 259 10.41 3.55 8.50
N GLU A 260 11.05 4.55 9.14
CA GLU A 260 11.06 4.66 10.60
C GLU A 260 9.66 4.93 11.18
N ARG A 261 8.82 5.64 10.42
CA ARG A 261 7.44 6.00 10.76
C ARG A 261 6.42 4.90 10.48
N LEU A 262 6.84 3.71 10.06
CA LEU A 262 5.94 2.62 9.71
C LEU A 262 6.01 1.46 10.70
N ARG A 263 4.89 0.75 10.90
CA ARG A 263 4.86 -0.55 11.59
C ARG A 263 3.80 -1.47 10.98
N VAL A 264 3.97 -2.77 11.18
CA VAL A 264 2.86 -3.74 11.08
C VAL A 264 1.78 -3.35 12.11
N PRO A 265 0.48 -3.37 11.77
CA PRO A 265 -0.58 -3.15 12.76
C PRO A 265 -0.49 -4.23 13.85
N PRO A 266 -0.46 -3.88 15.15
CA PRO A 266 -0.28 -4.86 16.22
C PRO A 266 -1.54 -5.71 16.46
N ILE A 267 -2.70 -5.23 15.99
CA ILE A 267 -3.99 -5.91 16.09
C ILE A 267 -4.61 -5.93 14.69
N ASP A 268 -5.13 -7.10 14.32
CA ASP A 268 -5.72 -7.39 13.02
C ASP A 268 -7.24 -7.10 13.01
N SER A 269 -7.58 -5.84 13.29
CA SER A 269 -8.96 -5.36 13.40
C SER A 269 -9.22 -4.15 12.50
N CYS A 270 -10.46 -3.99 12.04
CA CYS A 270 -10.87 -2.76 11.34
C CYS A 270 -10.73 -1.54 12.25
N SER A 271 -10.23 -0.43 11.71
CA SER A 271 -9.98 0.83 12.45
C SER A 271 -11.22 1.47 13.09
N HIS A 272 -12.43 1.05 12.72
CA HIS A 272 -13.69 1.52 13.33
C HIS A 272 -14.19 0.61 14.47
N VAL A 273 -13.50 -0.51 14.74
CA VAL A 273 -13.87 -1.49 15.76
C VAL A 273 -13.14 -1.19 17.06
N LEU A 274 -13.90 -1.18 18.15
CA LEU A 274 -13.38 -1.05 19.51
C LEU A 274 -12.57 -2.32 19.84
N HIS A 275 -11.31 -2.15 20.22
CA HIS A 275 -10.47 -3.25 20.71
C HIS A 275 -10.94 -3.69 22.10
N ILE A 276 -11.06 -5.00 22.30
CA ILE A 276 -11.43 -5.59 23.58
C ILE A 276 -10.15 -5.71 24.43
N SER A 277 -10.03 -4.85 25.43
CA SER A 277 -8.89 -4.81 26.34
C SER A 277 -8.85 -6.05 27.25
N ASP A 278 -7.89 -6.94 27.05
CA ASP A 278 -7.63 -8.11 27.91
C ASP A 278 -6.77 -7.76 29.14
N CYS A 279 -5.88 -6.78 29.00
CA CYS A 279 -4.85 -6.44 29.96
C CYS A 279 -5.27 -5.57 31.16
N LEU A 280 -6.54 -5.14 31.26
CA LEU A 280 -6.99 -4.10 32.21
C LEU A 280 -6.74 -4.42 33.69
N ASN A 281 -6.85 -5.69 34.07
CA ASN A 281 -6.61 -6.14 35.44
C ASN A 281 -5.11 -6.10 35.81
N ASP A 282 -4.22 -6.27 34.83
CA ASP A 282 -2.78 -6.35 35.00
C ASP A 282 -2.07 -4.99 34.89
N LEU A 283 -2.82 -3.89 34.78
CA LEU A 283 -2.27 -2.53 34.70
C LEU A 283 -1.79 -2.04 36.07
N LYS A 284 -0.50 -1.66 36.12
CA LYS A 284 0.19 -1.10 37.28
C LYS A 284 0.89 0.22 36.92
N PRO A 285 1.08 1.15 37.86
CA PRO A 285 1.83 2.39 37.61
C PRO A 285 3.21 2.12 36.98
N GLY A 286 3.56 2.91 35.97
CA GLY A 286 4.77 2.75 35.17
C GLY A 286 4.62 1.83 33.96
N ASP A 287 3.55 1.05 33.84
CA ASP A 287 3.28 0.27 32.62
C ASP A 287 3.08 1.17 31.40
N HIS A 288 3.54 0.68 30.25
CA HIS A 288 3.39 1.36 28.96
C HIS A 288 2.18 0.78 28.21
N VAL A 289 1.31 1.64 27.67
CA VAL A 289 0.09 1.22 26.97
C VAL A 289 -0.16 2.03 25.69
N GLU A 290 -0.94 1.45 24.78
CA GLU A 290 -1.62 2.16 23.70
C GLU A 290 -3.13 2.17 23.96
N ILE A 291 -3.77 3.33 23.83
CA ILE A 291 -5.22 3.48 23.91
C ILE A 291 -5.79 3.94 22.57
N GLN A 292 -6.93 3.36 22.17
CA GLN A 292 -7.71 3.86 21.05
C GLN A 292 -8.34 5.20 21.37
N TRP A 293 -8.21 6.17 20.48
CA TRP A 293 -8.94 7.44 20.56
C TRP A 293 -9.52 7.82 19.20
N ARG A 294 -10.70 8.45 19.21
CA ARG A 294 -11.32 9.08 18.03
C ARG A 294 -12.06 10.36 18.42
N ARG A 295 -12.13 11.32 17.50
CA ARG A 295 -12.80 12.61 17.74
C ARG A 295 -14.31 12.48 17.88
N ASN A 296 -14.94 11.67 17.04
CA ASN A 296 -16.38 11.37 17.08
C ASN A 296 -16.62 9.94 16.54
N LYS A 297 -17.87 9.48 16.51
CA LYS A 297 -18.22 8.11 16.10
C LYS A 297 -18.10 7.82 14.59
N GLU A 298 -17.98 8.84 13.75
CA GLU A 298 -17.79 8.72 12.31
C GLU A 298 -16.32 8.48 11.93
N PHE A 299 -15.39 8.89 12.81
CA PHE A 299 -13.96 8.76 12.58
C PHE A 299 -13.46 7.36 13.02
N PRO A 300 -12.46 6.80 12.33
CA PRO A 300 -11.74 5.63 12.83
C PRO A 300 -10.98 5.96 14.11
N TYR A 301 -10.75 4.94 14.95
CA TYR A 301 -9.77 5.01 16.02
C TYR A 301 -8.36 5.11 15.44
N GLY A 302 -7.53 5.97 16.03
CA GLY A 302 -6.08 5.81 16.03
C GLY A 302 -5.61 5.31 17.40
N TRP A 303 -4.33 5.03 17.54
CA TRP A 303 -3.71 4.59 18.79
C TRP A 303 -2.80 5.66 19.35
N TRP A 304 -3.00 6.04 20.62
CA TRP A 304 -2.17 6.98 21.36
C TRP A 304 -1.37 6.24 22.44
N TYR A 305 -0.08 6.52 22.52
CA TYR A 305 0.77 6.00 23.57
C TYR A 305 0.54 6.75 24.90
N SER A 306 0.49 6.00 26.00
CA SER A 306 0.35 6.51 27.36
C SER A 306 1.17 5.68 28.35
N VAL A 307 1.34 6.20 29.56
CA VAL A 307 1.97 5.48 30.70
C VAL A 307 0.96 5.44 31.83
N ILE A 308 0.84 4.30 32.51
CA ILE A 308 -0.05 4.22 33.69
C ILE A 308 0.52 5.10 34.81
N GLY A 309 -0.27 6.07 35.27
CA GLY A 309 0.05 6.95 36.37
C GLY A 309 -0.35 6.38 37.73
N HIS A 310 0.14 7.01 38.80
CA HIS A 310 -0.40 6.81 40.15
C HIS A 310 -1.72 7.57 40.32
N LEU A 311 -2.59 7.10 41.22
CA LEU A 311 -3.75 7.85 41.68
C LEU A 311 -3.32 9.13 42.40
N GLU A 312 -4.13 10.18 42.35
CA GLU A 312 -3.79 11.47 42.98
C GLU A 312 -3.73 11.41 44.51
N THR A 313 -4.37 10.40 45.11
CA THR A 313 -4.30 10.07 46.54
C THR A 313 -3.11 9.17 46.90
N CYS A 314 -2.23 8.85 45.94
CA CYS A 314 -1.05 8.03 46.15
C CYS A 314 0.21 8.89 46.05
N GLU A 315 0.97 8.95 47.13
CA GLU A 315 2.21 9.73 47.25
C GLU A 315 3.33 9.23 46.31
N GLY A 316 3.18 8.05 45.71
CA GLY A 316 4.10 7.50 44.71
C GLY A 316 5.42 6.96 45.29
N GLU A 317 5.62 7.06 46.61
CA GLU A 317 6.85 6.62 47.27
C GLU A 317 6.91 5.10 47.45
N GLY A 318 7.68 4.45 46.57
CA GLY A 318 8.15 3.07 46.73
C GLY A 318 7.17 1.96 46.30
N ASN A 319 7.59 0.72 46.58
CA ASN A 319 6.92 -0.51 46.14
C ASN A 319 5.56 -0.80 46.84
N HIS A 320 5.02 0.15 47.61
CA HIS A 320 3.86 -0.05 48.49
C HIS A 320 2.56 0.60 47.97
N CYS A 321 2.57 1.16 46.75
CA CYS A 321 1.35 1.73 46.18
C CYS A 321 0.29 0.64 45.89
N GLN A 322 -0.95 0.85 46.33
CA GLN A 322 -2.09 -0.05 46.08
C GLN A 322 -2.90 0.34 44.83
N CYS A 323 -2.31 1.09 43.90
CA CYS A 323 -3.01 1.57 42.69
C CYS A 323 -3.41 0.42 41.75
N ASP A 324 -2.70 -0.70 41.78
CA ASP A 324 -3.04 -1.91 41.02
C ASP A 324 -4.31 -2.61 41.55
N ASN A 325 -4.62 -2.47 42.84
CA ASN A 325 -5.83 -3.03 43.47
C ASN A 325 -7.07 -2.11 43.39
N LYS A 326 -6.97 -0.94 42.76
CA LYS A 326 -8.07 0.03 42.64
C LYS A 326 -8.75 -0.08 41.29
N ASP A 327 -10.08 -0.03 41.27
CA ASP A 327 -10.87 -0.13 40.03
C ASP A 327 -10.57 0.97 39.02
N ILE A 328 -10.12 2.14 39.51
CA ILE A 328 -9.73 3.29 38.69
C ILE A 328 -8.24 3.19 38.34
N VAL A 329 -7.94 3.36 37.05
CA VAL A 329 -6.57 3.49 36.51
C VAL A 329 -6.42 4.87 35.89
N ILE A 330 -5.26 5.51 36.09
CA ILE A 330 -4.93 6.79 35.44
C ILE A 330 -4.00 6.54 34.25
N LEU A 331 -4.36 7.10 33.10
CA LEU A 331 -3.53 7.15 31.90
C LEU A 331 -2.85 8.52 31.86
N GLU A 332 -1.51 8.53 31.90
CA GLU A 332 -0.69 9.75 31.88
C GLU A 332 0.02 9.93 30.52
N PHE A 333 -0.46 10.93 29.77
CA PHE A 333 0.11 11.41 28.52
C PHE A 333 1.20 12.46 28.82
N ARG A 334 2.39 11.98 29.22
CA ARG A 334 3.54 12.80 29.65
C ARG A 334 4.10 13.78 28.60
N GLN A 335 3.65 13.70 27.36
CA GLN A 335 3.94 14.69 26.31
C GLN A 335 3.29 16.06 26.56
N TYR A 336 2.23 16.12 27.38
CA TYR A 336 1.52 17.36 27.71
C TYR A 336 1.98 17.98 29.04
N THR A 337 1.90 19.31 29.12
CA THR A 337 2.24 20.05 30.35
C THR A 337 1.38 19.64 31.56
N ALA A 338 1.88 19.87 32.78
CA ALA A 338 1.23 19.42 34.01
C ALA A 338 -0.20 19.96 34.21
N GLY A 339 -0.49 21.16 33.71
CA GLY A 339 -1.82 21.78 33.76
C GLY A 339 -2.72 21.47 32.56
N SER A 340 -2.24 20.70 31.58
CA SER A 340 -3.00 20.39 30.37
C SER A 340 -4.11 19.39 30.67
N ARG A 341 -5.35 19.70 30.27
CA ARG A 341 -6.50 18.77 30.39
C ARG A 341 -6.28 17.43 29.67
N TRP A 342 -5.40 17.42 28.67
CA TRP A 342 -5.06 16.23 27.89
C TRP A 342 -4.02 15.34 28.55
N ARG A 343 -3.40 15.76 29.66
CA ARG A 343 -2.32 15.01 30.32
C ARG A 343 -2.81 13.76 31.03
N LYS A 344 -3.98 13.80 31.65
CA LYS A 344 -4.53 12.67 32.43
C LYS A 344 -5.92 12.32 31.93
N THR A 345 -6.20 11.04 31.80
CA THR A 345 -7.58 10.53 31.75
C THR A 345 -7.73 9.34 32.71
N MET A 346 -8.95 9.12 33.18
CA MET A 346 -9.28 8.10 34.17
C MET A 346 -10.18 7.06 33.53
N ILE A 347 -9.90 5.78 33.76
CA ILE A 347 -10.66 4.65 33.23
C ILE A 347 -11.05 3.69 34.37
N ASN A 348 -12.13 2.93 34.20
CA ASN A 348 -12.57 1.92 35.15
C ASN A 348 -12.30 0.50 34.63
N ARG A 349 -11.39 -0.24 35.27
CA ARG A 349 -10.96 -1.57 34.78
C ARG A 349 -12.04 -2.66 34.80
N LYS A 350 -13.10 -2.51 35.61
CA LYS A 350 -14.17 -3.53 35.75
C LYS A 350 -15.26 -3.43 34.69
N ASN A 351 -15.62 -2.20 34.29
CA ASN A 351 -16.75 -1.91 33.40
C ASN A 351 -16.31 -1.09 32.17
N HIS A 352 -15.04 -1.22 31.77
CA HIS A 352 -14.44 -0.41 30.71
C HIS A 352 -15.20 -0.56 29.39
N ARG A 353 -15.57 0.57 28.81
CA ARG A 353 -16.22 0.68 27.51
C ARG A 353 -15.66 1.90 26.78
N GLU A 354 -16.18 2.21 25.60
CA GLU A 354 -15.93 3.53 25.02
C GLU A 354 -16.49 4.63 25.95
N GLU A 355 -15.63 5.51 26.42
CA GLU A 355 -15.93 6.61 27.33
C GLU A 355 -15.42 7.94 26.74
N GLY A 356 -16.12 9.05 27.02
CA GLY A 356 -15.78 10.37 26.48
C GLY A 356 -16.97 11.08 25.84
N ASN A 357 -16.67 12.16 25.09
CA ASN A 357 -17.65 13.10 24.56
C ASN A 357 -17.08 13.82 23.32
N GLU A 358 -17.88 14.67 22.65
CA GLU A 358 -17.44 15.35 21.42
C GLU A 358 -16.39 16.46 21.62
N ILE A 359 -16.13 16.87 22.86
CA ILE A 359 -15.16 17.93 23.22
C ILE A 359 -13.78 17.31 23.49
N GLU A 360 -13.74 16.17 24.15
CA GLU A 360 -12.53 15.44 24.57
C GLU A 360 -12.21 14.23 23.66
N GLY A 361 -13.12 13.92 22.73
CA GLY A 361 -13.13 12.68 21.96
C GLY A 361 -13.53 11.48 22.82
N PHE A 362 -13.47 10.32 22.19
CA PHE A 362 -13.85 9.04 22.76
C PHE A 362 -12.63 8.15 22.91
N TYR A 363 -12.40 7.68 24.13
CA TYR A 363 -11.33 6.78 24.55
C TYR A 363 -11.89 5.35 24.60
N GLY A 364 -11.17 4.40 23.99
CA GLY A 364 -11.65 3.06 23.72
C GLY A 364 -10.74 1.95 24.26
N GLY A 365 -10.48 0.96 23.41
CA GLY A 365 -9.69 -0.23 23.76
C GLY A 365 -8.24 0.10 24.13
N ILE A 366 -7.66 -0.72 25.01
CA ILE A 366 -6.35 -0.51 25.61
C ILE A 366 -5.51 -1.76 25.44
N ARG A 367 -4.29 -1.58 24.92
CA ARG A 367 -3.29 -2.63 24.71
C ARG A 367 -2.07 -2.35 25.56
N LYS A 368 -1.64 -3.32 26.37
CA LYS A 368 -0.39 -3.24 27.14
C LYS A 368 0.82 -3.49 26.24
N LEU A 369 1.87 -2.67 26.39
CA LEU A 369 3.11 -2.79 25.63
C LEU A 369 4.12 -3.64 26.40
N HIS A 370 4.27 -4.89 25.99
CA HIS A 370 5.26 -5.82 26.58
C HIS A 370 6.64 -5.74 25.91
N SER A 371 6.68 -5.35 24.62
CA SER A 371 7.93 -5.30 23.86
C SER A 371 8.76 -4.06 24.20
N LYS A 372 9.99 -4.28 24.68
CA LYS A 372 10.99 -3.21 24.85
C LYS A 372 11.25 -2.47 23.55
N GLU A 373 11.18 -3.13 22.40
CA GLU A 373 11.39 -2.50 21.09
C GLU A 373 10.27 -1.51 20.73
N GLU A 374 9.00 -1.85 20.99
CA GLU A 374 7.86 -0.95 20.78
C GLU A 374 7.95 0.28 21.71
N ILE A 375 8.24 0.05 22.99
CA ILE A 375 8.43 1.13 23.98
C ILE A 375 9.60 2.04 23.57
N THR A 376 10.73 1.48 23.15
CA THR A 376 11.87 2.26 22.66
C THR A 376 11.53 3.00 21.37
N LYS A 377 10.67 2.47 20.50
CA LYS A 377 10.23 3.16 19.28
C LYS A 377 9.35 4.37 19.62
N TRP A 378 8.42 4.25 20.56
CA TRP A 378 7.66 5.40 21.07
C TRP A 378 8.56 6.45 21.74
N LYS A 379 9.53 6.03 22.57
CA LYS A 379 10.51 6.94 23.19
C LYS A 379 11.43 7.65 22.19
N LYS A 380 11.61 7.12 20.97
CA LYS A 380 12.34 7.78 19.86
C LYS A 380 11.49 8.77 19.06
N LEU A 381 10.16 8.69 19.21
CA LEU A 381 9.18 9.62 18.64
C LEU A 381 8.72 10.64 19.70
N TRP A 382 9.51 10.80 20.77
CA TRP A 382 9.18 11.71 21.86
C TRP A 382 9.43 13.15 21.41
N PRO A 383 8.45 14.06 21.60
CA PRO A 383 8.59 15.42 21.14
C PRO A 383 9.77 16.15 21.77
N THR A 384 10.49 16.88 20.93
CA THR A 384 11.62 17.73 21.36
C THR A 384 11.20 19.00 22.12
N LYS A 385 9.91 19.33 22.13
CA LYS A 385 9.33 20.46 22.87
C LYS A 385 8.11 20.00 23.65
N ASN A 386 7.97 20.49 24.88
CA ASN A 386 6.73 20.34 25.64
C ASN A 386 5.61 21.08 24.92
N VAL A 387 4.41 20.51 24.96
CA VAL A 387 3.21 21.08 24.34
C VAL A 387 2.17 21.37 25.42
N GLU A 388 1.68 22.61 25.39
CA GLU A 388 0.71 23.18 26.34
C GLU A 388 -0.65 22.48 26.27
#